data_AF-A0A6C0K4A3-F1
#
_entry.id   AF-A0A6C0K4A3-F1
#
_cell.length_a   1.000
_cell.length_b   1.000
_cell.length_c   1.000
_cell.angle_alpha   90.00
_cell.angle_beta   90.00
_cell.angle_gamma   90.00
#
_symmetry.space_group_name_H-M   'P 1'
#
loop_
_entity.id
_entity.type
_entity.pdbx_description
1 polymer ?
#
loop_
_entity_poly.entity_id
_entity_poly.type
_entity_poly.pdbx_seq_one_letter_code
_entity_poly.pdbx_strand_id
1 'polypeptide(L)'
;MLFEMNKSKHKTWKKALVTTVRTIAWVSYLMLYQKIYKNVVTIQKNVYDVHYVYHGQLYKIRCRHEMGPKKNQVLMIMNQSSEDVTKEIMSYLGPKGNFHHMRYTPLDLGHDELHFFLSDGTVRLFKKEEMLVLDQ
;
A
#
# COMPACT_ATOMS: atom_id res chain seq x y z
N MET A 1 -5.19 4.19 55.31
CA MET A 1 -5.24 3.30 54.14
C MET A 1 -6.10 3.84 53.00
N LEU A 2 -7.32 4.37 53.25
CA LEU A 2 -8.19 4.95 52.20
C LEU A 2 -7.61 6.20 51.48
N PHE A 3 -6.82 7.02 52.17
CA PHE A 3 -6.26 8.25 51.61
C PHE A 3 -5.15 8.00 50.57
N GLU A 4 -4.36 6.94 50.75
CA GLU A 4 -3.30 6.49 49.83
C GLU A 4 -3.89 5.96 48.51
N MET A 5 -4.99 5.19 48.60
CA MET A 5 -5.69 4.67 47.41
C MET A 5 -6.26 5.78 46.53
N ASN A 6 -6.69 6.91 47.12
CA ASN A 6 -7.26 8.02 46.37
C ASN A 6 -6.18 8.80 45.59
N LYS A 7 -4.98 8.99 46.16
CA LYS A 7 -3.84 9.61 45.45
C LYS A 7 -3.36 8.76 44.27
N SER A 8 -3.35 7.44 44.41
CA SER A 8 -2.96 6.51 43.33
C SER A 8 -3.92 6.58 42.15
N LYS A 9 -5.23 6.51 42.41
CA LYS A 9 -6.28 6.69 41.40
C LYS A 9 -6.19 8.07 40.73
N HIS A 10 -5.88 9.12 41.50
CA HIS A 10 -5.72 10.46 40.95
C HIS A 10 -4.55 10.61 39.95
N LYS A 11 -3.49 9.84 40.14
CA LYS A 11 -2.30 9.84 39.29
C LYS A 11 -2.52 9.03 38.01
N THR A 12 -3.28 7.93 38.07
CA THR A 12 -3.57 7.09 36.91
C THR A 12 -4.55 7.74 35.95
N TRP A 13 -5.62 8.42 36.41
CA TRP A 13 -6.53 9.10 35.49
C TRP A 13 -5.89 10.29 34.78
N LYS A 14 -5.02 11.04 35.46
CA LYS A 14 -4.27 12.15 34.82
C LYS A 14 -3.35 11.63 33.70
N LYS A 15 -2.67 10.51 33.94
CA LYS A 15 -1.84 9.85 32.91
C LYS A 15 -2.70 9.37 31.73
N ALA A 16 -3.84 8.73 32.01
CA ALA A 16 -4.78 8.29 30.99
C ALA A 16 -5.31 9.46 30.15
N LEU A 17 -5.66 10.58 30.79
CA LEU A 17 -6.11 11.79 30.11
C LEU A 17 -5.04 12.35 29.16
N VAL A 18 -3.79 12.47 29.63
CA VAL A 18 -2.67 12.96 28.81
C VAL A 18 -2.42 12.04 27.62
N THR A 19 -2.45 10.73 27.81
CA THR A 19 -2.30 9.77 26.70
C THR A 19 -3.41 9.91 25.67
N THR A 20 -4.66 10.08 26.10
CA THR A 20 -5.81 10.24 25.21
C THR A 20 -5.76 11.57 24.44
N VAL A 21 -5.39 12.67 25.10
CA VAL A 21 -5.21 13.95 24.41
C VAL A 21 -4.09 13.87 23.37
N ARG A 22 -2.98 13.20 23.70
CA ARG A 22 -1.86 13.01 22.78
C ARG A 22 -2.25 12.18 21.55
N THR A 23 -2.98 11.08 21.74
CA THR A 23 -3.45 10.26 20.61
C THR A 23 -4.43 11.02 19.74
N ILE A 24 -5.38 11.75 20.32
CA ILE A 24 -6.32 12.59 19.57
C ILE A 24 -5.59 13.66 18.76
N ALA A 25 -4.62 14.36 19.36
CA ALA A 25 -3.83 15.36 18.66
C ALA A 25 -3.03 14.74 17.50
N TRP A 26 -2.42 13.57 17.71
CA TRP A 26 -1.67 12.86 16.67
C TRP A 26 -2.56 12.40 15.50
N VAL A 27 -3.71 11.80 15.80
CA VAL A 27 -4.70 11.38 14.77
C VAL A 27 -5.21 12.60 14.00
N SER A 28 -5.51 13.70 14.70
CA SER A 28 -5.98 14.94 14.07
C SER A 28 -4.93 15.54 13.14
N TYR A 29 -3.65 15.51 13.55
CA TYR A 29 -2.52 15.91 12.71
C TYR A 29 -2.42 15.05 11.44
N LEU A 30 -2.51 13.71 11.58
CA LEU A 30 -2.49 12.80 10.42
C LEU A 30 -3.65 13.06 9.45
N MET A 31 -4.86 13.28 9.96
CA MET A 31 -6.01 13.63 9.11
C MET A 31 -5.82 14.96 8.39
N LEU A 32 -5.28 15.98 9.07
CA LEU A 32 -4.96 17.26 8.45
C LEU A 32 -3.88 17.12 7.37
N TYR A 33 -2.84 16.33 7.66
CA TYR A 33 -1.77 16.03 6.71
C TYR A 33 -2.33 15.34 5.46
N GLN A 34 -3.12 14.28 5.62
CA GLN A 34 -3.79 13.61 4.49
C GLN A 34 -4.71 14.55 3.69
N LYS A 35 -5.37 15.50 4.37
CA LYS A 35 -6.23 16.50 3.71
C LYS A 35 -5.43 17.51 2.88
N ILE A 36 -4.25 17.91 3.33
CA ILE A 36 -3.35 18.83 2.61
C ILE A 36 -2.71 18.11 1.42
N TYR A 37 -2.26 16.88 1.63
CA TYR A 37 -1.63 16.04 0.61
C TYR A 37 -2.65 15.10 -0.05
N LYS A 38 -3.70 15.68 -0.65
CA LYS A 38 -4.60 14.93 -1.54
C LYS A 38 -3.85 14.52 -2.80
N ASN A 39 -3.08 13.46 -2.70
CA ASN A 39 -2.32 12.88 -3.80
C ASN A 39 -3.24 12.12 -4.76
N VAL A 40 -4.49 11.86 -4.41
CA VAL A 40 -5.46 11.18 -5.28
C VAL A 40 -6.71 12.05 -5.42
N VAL A 41 -7.05 12.41 -6.66
CA VAL A 41 -8.21 13.22 -7.00
C VAL A 41 -9.13 12.42 -7.92
N THR A 42 -10.37 12.23 -7.49
CA THR A 42 -11.41 11.62 -8.33
C THR A 42 -11.89 12.63 -9.36
N ILE A 43 -11.80 12.29 -10.64
CA ILE A 43 -12.30 13.15 -11.74
C ILE A 43 -13.70 12.72 -12.14
N GLN A 44 -13.88 11.41 -12.32
CA GLN A 44 -15.13 10.78 -12.75
C GLN A 44 -15.31 9.47 -11.99
N LYS A 45 -16.47 8.84 -12.14
CA LYS A 45 -16.71 7.50 -11.61
C LYS A 45 -15.60 6.55 -12.09
N ASN A 46 -14.86 5.99 -11.16
CA ASN A 46 -13.75 5.06 -11.38
C ASN A 46 -12.52 5.65 -12.12
N VAL A 47 -12.35 6.97 -12.16
CA VAL A 47 -11.15 7.61 -12.73
C VAL A 47 -10.51 8.55 -11.72
N TYR A 48 -9.23 8.33 -11.48
CA TYR A 48 -8.44 9.01 -10.46
C TYR A 48 -7.16 9.58 -11.08
N ASP A 49 -6.81 10.82 -10.75
CA ASP A 49 -5.47 11.36 -10.98
C ASP A 49 -4.66 11.23 -9.69
N VAL A 50 -3.50 10.57 -9.78
CA VAL A 50 -2.51 10.46 -8.70
C VAL A 50 -1.44 11.51 -8.93
N HIS A 51 -1.33 12.49 -8.04
CA HIS A 51 -0.32 13.54 -8.05
C HIS A 51 0.93 13.11 -7.27
N TYR A 52 2.10 13.34 -7.85
CA TYR A 52 3.39 13.06 -7.21
C TYR A 52 4.43 14.09 -7.65
N VAL A 53 5.38 14.39 -6.76
CA VAL A 53 6.48 15.31 -7.06
C VAL A 53 7.71 14.51 -7.43
N TYR A 54 8.32 14.83 -8.57
CA TYR A 54 9.56 14.23 -9.04
C TYR A 54 10.50 15.36 -9.48
N HIS A 55 11.72 15.41 -8.94
CA HIS A 55 12.68 16.51 -9.12
C HIS A 55 12.07 17.92 -8.95
N GLY A 56 11.22 18.12 -7.94
CA GLY A 56 10.61 19.42 -7.63
C GLY A 56 9.47 19.83 -8.56
N GLN A 57 9.13 19.02 -9.57
CA GLN A 57 8.01 19.26 -10.47
C GLN A 57 6.84 18.32 -10.14
N LEU A 58 5.62 18.86 -10.18
CA LEU A 58 4.40 18.10 -9.92
C LEU A 58 3.97 17.35 -11.20
N TYR A 59 3.94 16.03 -11.12
CA TYR A 59 3.47 15.12 -12.16
C TYR A 59 2.16 14.46 -11.75
N LYS A 60 1.48 13.86 -12.72
CA LYS A 60 0.26 13.09 -12.46
C LYS A 60 0.14 11.84 -13.32
N ILE A 61 -0.31 10.76 -12.70
CA ILE A 61 -0.67 9.51 -13.38
C ILE A 61 -2.19 9.36 -13.32
N ARG A 62 -2.81 9.08 -14.47
CA ARG A 62 -4.25 8.81 -14.54
C ARG A 62 -4.51 7.32 -14.44
N CYS A 63 -5.29 6.93 -13.44
CA CYS A 63 -5.68 5.56 -13.17
C CYS A 63 -7.18 5.38 -13.39
N ARG A 64 -7.55 4.38 -14.20
CA ARG A 64 -8.94 3.91 -14.28
C ARG A 64 -9.07 2.64 -13.43
N HIS A 65 -9.98 2.67 -12.48
CA HIS A 65 -10.36 1.50 -11.71
C HIS A 65 -11.41 0.70 -12.50
N GLU A 66 -11.20 -0.60 -12.60
CA GLU A 66 -12.16 -1.52 -13.22
C GLU A 66 -12.80 -2.35 -12.10
N MET A 67 -14.13 -2.37 -12.06
CA MET A 67 -14.87 -3.14 -11.05
C MET A 67 -15.09 -4.57 -11.55
N GLY A 68 -14.93 -5.54 -10.65
CA GLY A 68 -15.25 -6.95 -10.89
C GLY A 68 -14.05 -7.89 -10.70
N PRO A 69 -14.29 -9.20 -10.56
CA PRO A 69 -13.23 -10.20 -10.50
C PRO A 69 -12.50 -10.25 -11.84
N LYS A 70 -11.17 -10.20 -11.78
CA LYS A 70 -10.34 -10.33 -12.99
C LYS A 70 -10.05 -11.80 -13.24
N LYS A 71 -10.02 -12.20 -14.52
CA LYS A 71 -9.72 -13.58 -14.90
C LYS A 71 -8.35 -14.04 -14.40
N ASN A 72 -7.37 -13.14 -14.37
CA ASN A 72 -5.98 -13.42 -14.00
C ASN A 72 -5.53 -12.56 -12.82
N GLN A 73 -6.33 -12.51 -11.75
CA GLN A 73 -5.93 -11.77 -10.54
C GLN A 73 -4.77 -12.49 -9.86
N VAL A 74 -3.72 -11.73 -9.52
CA VAL A 74 -2.61 -12.24 -8.71
C VAL A 74 -3.12 -12.53 -7.30
N LEU A 75 -2.97 -13.78 -6.86
CA LEU A 75 -3.35 -14.25 -5.53
C LEU A 75 -2.17 -14.26 -4.57
N MET A 76 -1.03 -14.75 -5.04
CA MET A 76 0.18 -14.92 -4.25
C MET A 76 1.41 -14.75 -5.15
N ILE A 77 2.49 -14.23 -4.58
CA ILE A 77 3.79 -14.07 -5.23
C ILE A 77 4.85 -14.62 -4.29
N MET A 78 5.62 -15.60 -4.76
CA MET A 78 6.73 -16.19 -4.02
C MET A 78 8.07 -15.86 -4.66
N ASN A 79 9.10 -15.69 -3.83
CA ASN A 79 10.48 -15.49 -4.27
C ASN A 79 11.26 -16.83 -4.36
N GLN A 80 12.55 -16.75 -4.71
CA GLN A 80 13.46 -17.91 -4.76
C GLN A 80 13.57 -18.71 -3.45
N SER A 81 13.38 -18.05 -2.31
CA SER A 81 13.45 -18.66 -0.98
C SER A 81 12.12 -19.27 -0.54
N SER A 82 11.13 -19.31 -1.43
CA SER A 82 9.74 -19.70 -1.11
C SER A 82 9.07 -18.80 -0.05
N GLU A 83 9.49 -17.54 0.04
CA GLU A 83 8.86 -16.55 0.92
C GLU A 83 7.74 -15.81 0.18
N ASP A 84 6.65 -15.53 0.89
CA ASP A 84 5.54 -14.74 0.37
C ASP A 84 5.90 -13.24 0.33
N VAL A 85 6.15 -12.75 -0.89
CA VAL A 85 6.47 -11.34 -1.19
C VAL A 85 5.28 -10.59 -1.80
N THR A 86 4.06 -11.15 -1.70
CA THR A 86 2.85 -10.61 -2.33
C THR A 86 2.61 -9.15 -1.97
N LYS A 87 2.70 -8.78 -0.69
CA LYS A 87 2.42 -7.41 -0.23
C LYS A 87 3.39 -6.39 -0.79
N GLU A 88 4.66 -6.78 -0.89
CA GLU A 88 5.72 -5.94 -1.43
C GLU A 88 5.49 -5.71 -2.93
N ILE A 89 5.37 -6.78 -3.70
CA ILE A 89 5.26 -6.69 -5.16
C ILE A 89 3.90 -6.13 -5.61
N MET A 90 2.81 -6.40 -4.88
CA MET A 90 1.49 -5.81 -5.19
C MET A 90 1.49 -4.29 -5.12
N SER A 91 2.40 -3.65 -4.36
CA SER A 91 2.49 -2.19 -4.29
C SER A 91 2.98 -1.55 -5.59
N TYR A 92 3.64 -2.32 -6.45
CA TYR A 92 4.08 -1.93 -7.79
C TYR A 92 3.02 -2.20 -8.87
N LEU A 93 1.98 -2.97 -8.53
CA LEU A 93 0.88 -3.26 -9.42
C LEU A 93 -0.18 -2.16 -9.34
N GLY A 94 -0.62 -1.71 -10.50
CA GLY A 94 -1.71 -0.76 -10.60
C GLY A 94 -3.07 -1.39 -10.32
N PRO A 95 -4.14 -0.56 -10.30
CA PRO A 95 -5.52 -1.04 -10.17
C PRO A 95 -5.91 -2.05 -11.24
N LYS A 96 -5.21 -2.02 -12.38
CA LYS A 96 -5.34 -2.96 -13.49
C LYS A 96 -4.47 -4.22 -13.35
N GLY A 97 -3.85 -4.47 -12.20
CA GLY A 97 -3.05 -5.68 -11.95
C GLY A 97 -1.84 -5.79 -12.87
N ASN A 98 -1.41 -4.67 -13.46
CA ASN A 98 -0.27 -4.56 -14.33
C ASN A 98 0.70 -3.53 -13.75
N PHE A 99 1.93 -3.51 -14.25
CA PHE A 99 2.96 -2.57 -13.78
C PHE A 99 2.83 -1.17 -14.41
N HIS A 100 1.62 -0.68 -14.68
CA HIS A 100 1.40 0.66 -15.27
C HIS A 100 2.13 0.91 -16.61
N HIS A 101 2.31 -0.12 -17.44
CA HIS A 101 3.13 -0.10 -18.66
C HIS A 101 4.63 0.17 -18.43
N MET A 102 5.06 0.17 -17.17
CA MET A 102 6.47 0.20 -16.81
C MET A 102 7.08 -1.18 -17.01
N ARG A 103 8.37 -1.15 -17.33
CA ARG A 103 9.20 -2.32 -17.55
C ARG A 103 9.92 -2.63 -16.25
N TYR A 104 9.51 -3.70 -15.56
CA TYR A 104 10.20 -4.23 -14.40
C TYR A 104 10.68 -5.65 -14.70
N THR A 105 11.80 -5.99 -14.10
CA THR A 105 12.33 -7.33 -13.95
C THR A 105 12.29 -7.72 -12.46
N PRO A 106 12.35 -9.02 -12.10
CA PRO A 106 12.55 -9.42 -10.71
C PRO A 106 13.73 -8.71 -10.04
N LEU A 107 14.82 -8.48 -10.78
CA LEU A 107 16.00 -7.79 -10.28
C LEU A 107 15.71 -6.33 -9.87
N ASP A 108 14.90 -5.60 -10.64
CA ASP A 108 14.49 -4.24 -10.28
C ASP A 108 13.71 -4.18 -8.97
N LEU A 109 13.09 -5.31 -8.60
CA LEU A 109 12.33 -5.51 -7.37
C LEU A 109 13.14 -6.24 -6.28
N GLY A 110 14.44 -6.47 -6.49
CA GLY A 110 15.33 -7.06 -5.49
C GLY A 110 15.29 -8.58 -5.37
N HIS A 111 14.73 -9.29 -6.36
CA HIS A 111 14.59 -10.75 -6.36
C HIS A 111 15.29 -11.39 -7.57
N ASP A 112 15.75 -12.64 -7.41
CA ASP A 112 16.34 -13.40 -8.51
C ASP A 112 15.28 -14.16 -9.32
N GLU A 113 14.16 -14.52 -8.69
CA GLU A 113 13.00 -15.07 -9.39
C GLU A 113 11.70 -14.73 -8.66
N LEU A 114 10.60 -14.68 -9.42
CA LEU A 114 9.26 -14.45 -8.89
C LEU A 114 8.27 -15.45 -9.49
N HIS A 115 7.50 -16.09 -8.62
CA HIS A 115 6.43 -17.03 -8.95
C HIS A 115 5.08 -16.39 -8.68
N PHE A 116 4.33 -16.06 -9.74
CA PHE A 116 3.00 -15.48 -9.66
C PHE A 116 1.94 -16.56 -9.74
N PHE A 117 1.16 -16.71 -8.67
CA PHE A 117 0.00 -17.60 -8.61
C PHE A 117 -1.26 -16.79 -8.96
N LEU A 118 -1.91 -17.15 -10.05
CA LEU A 118 -3.07 -16.44 -10.59
C LEU A 118 -4.38 -17.15 -10.23
N SER A 119 -5.48 -16.40 -10.25
CA SER A 119 -6.83 -16.89 -9.90
C SER A 119 -7.38 -17.97 -10.81
N ASP A 120 -6.84 -18.10 -12.02
CA ASP A 120 -7.18 -19.17 -12.98
C ASP A 120 -6.41 -20.48 -12.71
N GLY A 121 -5.54 -20.49 -11.68
CA GLY A 121 -4.67 -21.62 -11.35
C GLY A 121 -3.34 -21.62 -12.12
N THR A 122 -3.12 -20.66 -13.02
CA THR A 122 -1.85 -20.54 -13.74
C THR A 122 -0.74 -20.05 -12.80
N VAL A 123 0.44 -20.64 -12.93
CA VAL A 123 1.67 -20.16 -12.27
C VAL A 123 2.59 -19.58 -13.33
N ARG A 124 2.98 -18.31 -13.19
CA ARG A 124 4.00 -17.69 -14.05
C ARG A 124 5.28 -17.50 -13.28
N LEU A 125 6.35 -18.10 -13.79
CA LEU A 125 7.71 -17.91 -13.30
C LEU A 125 8.40 -16.84 -14.14
N PHE A 126 9.01 -15.86 -13.47
CA PHE A 126 9.88 -14.88 -14.09
C PHE A 126 11.25 -14.96 -13.44
N LYS A 127 12.29 -15.10 -14.25
CA LYS A 127 13.69 -15.08 -13.82
C LYS A 127 14.24 -13.66 -13.81
N LYS A 128 15.39 -13.50 -13.14
CA LYS A 128 16.07 -12.23 -12.83
C LYS A 128 15.97 -11.11 -13.86
N GLU A 129 16.18 -11.42 -15.13
CA GLU A 129 16.23 -10.45 -16.23
C GLU A 129 15.00 -10.53 -17.16
N GLU A 130 14.05 -11.41 -16.85
CA GLU A 130 12.83 -11.56 -17.62
C GLU A 130 11.86 -10.43 -17.30
N MET A 131 11.27 -9.88 -18.36
CA MET A 131 10.30 -8.80 -18.25
C MET A 131 9.03 -9.30 -17.58
N LEU A 132 8.63 -8.63 -16.49
CA LEU A 132 7.37 -8.88 -15.81
C LEU A 132 6.20 -8.37 -16.67
N VAL A 133 5.70 -9.27 -17.52
CA VAL A 133 4.52 -9.03 -18.36
C VAL A 133 3.41 -9.97 -17.91
N LEU A 134 2.43 -9.39 -17.21
CA LEU A 134 1.20 -10.08 -16.85
C LEU A 134 0.15 -9.78 -17.92
N ASP A 135 -0.22 -10.79 -18.70
CA ASP A 135 -1.36 -10.71 -19.60
C ASP A 135 -2.66 -10.65 -18.76
N GLN A 136 -3.27 -9.47 -18.67
CA GLN A 136 -4.56 -9.26 -17.99
C GLN A 136 -5.65 -8.91 -18.99
#